data_AF-A0A099LVI6-F1
#
_entry.id   AF-A0A099LVI6-F1
#
_cell.length_a   1.000
_cell.length_b   1.000
_cell.length_c   1.000
_cell.angle_alpha   90.00
_cell.angle_beta   90.00
_cell.angle_gamma   90.00
#
_symmetry.space_group_name_H-M   'P 1'
#
loop_
_entity.id
_entity.type
_entity.pdbx_description
1 polymer ?
#
loop_
_entity_poly.entity_id
_entity_poly.type
_entity_poly.pdbx_seq_one_letter_code
_entity_poly.pdbx_strand_id
1 'polypeptide(L)'
;MKLTLNLHSLMYAVEIMEPEKRGVFQWEHQITEKSKIDVELAYGKDVELKDVDIDSGLLSYKGRQVLLYIKDHGNAVQSVINNPSMGNKYHVADCSKLKSMRSEGRFERYVVINDTSGEFPISGSHSYGQGREDGYARLNVCKLCLGQLNYKGYGSGGSRSNIFDKFNMAEFFSTYSSFFPYMPSRRGETAESGYTADWSKISSHYRVEKNFECEECQVDMRSNRSLLHVHHVNGVKSDNRSSNLRALCVDCHSKQPMHQHMALSHRERQTINCLRKEQGLLDDLVDWEKLFNLSDPGVHGVLHACRQAYLRLPEINYVIENGTDDLAAHLELAWPKHKFGIAISENDLDIANRHGWHAVGVNEFLENYKTQAYNLRY
;
A
#
# COMPACT_ATOMS: atom_id res chain seq x y z
N MET A 1 19.48 7.81 -19.79
CA MET A 1 18.93 9.11 -19.32
C MET A 1 20.06 9.86 -18.62
N LYS A 2 20.41 11.07 -19.04
CA LYS A 2 21.36 11.92 -18.29
C LYS A 2 20.54 12.69 -17.26
N LEU A 3 20.78 12.44 -15.98
CA LEU A 3 20.23 13.25 -14.90
C LEU A 3 21.12 14.48 -14.72
N THR A 4 20.51 15.66 -14.72
CA THR A 4 21.21 16.91 -14.42
C THR A 4 20.83 17.33 -13.02
N LEU A 5 21.77 17.26 -12.07
CA LEU A 5 21.58 17.70 -10.70
C LEU A 5 22.18 19.10 -10.53
N ASN A 6 21.39 20.05 -10.04
CA ASN A 6 21.86 21.40 -9.72
C ASN A 6 21.82 21.60 -8.20
N LEU A 7 23.00 21.76 -7.58
CA LEU A 7 23.18 21.96 -6.14
C LEU A 7 23.54 23.41 -5.78
N HIS A 8 23.35 24.36 -6.70
CA HIS A 8 23.80 25.74 -6.52
C HIS A 8 23.22 26.40 -5.26
N SER A 9 21.92 26.22 -5.00
CA SER A 9 21.28 26.77 -3.80
C SER A 9 21.80 26.16 -2.49
N LEU A 10 22.15 24.88 -2.50
CA LEU A 10 22.74 24.22 -1.33
C LEU A 10 24.15 24.73 -1.06
N MET A 11 24.97 24.88 -2.11
CA MET A 11 26.32 25.43 -1.98
C MET A 11 26.29 26.89 -1.51
N TYR A 12 25.35 27.69 -2.01
CA TYR A 12 25.15 29.06 -1.57
C TYR A 12 24.76 29.14 -0.09
N ALA A 13 23.92 28.23 0.40
CA ALA A 13 23.59 28.16 1.82
C ALA A 13 24.82 27.82 2.69
N VAL A 14 25.70 26.92 2.24
CA VAL A 14 26.97 26.61 2.93
C VAL A 14 27.90 27.82 2.98
N GLU A 15 27.91 28.65 1.94
CA GLU A 15 28.68 29.90 1.93
C GLU A 15 28.14 30.93 2.93
N ILE A 16 26.81 31.08 3.05
CA ILE A 16 26.19 31.99 4.02
C ILE A 16 26.44 31.53 5.47
N MET A 17 26.40 30.22 5.73
CA MET A 17 26.45 29.68 7.08
C MET A 17 27.87 29.60 7.69
N GLU A 18 28.93 29.77 6.88
CA GLU A 18 30.34 29.74 7.31
C GLU A 18 30.70 28.69 8.39
N PRO A 19 30.41 27.39 8.17
CA PRO A 19 30.65 26.38 9.19
C PRO A 19 32.15 26.20 9.48
N GLU A 20 32.50 25.98 10.74
CA GLU A 20 33.89 25.74 11.20
C GLU A 20 34.56 24.57 10.46
N LYS A 21 33.77 23.59 10.00
CA LYS A 21 34.21 22.50 9.13
C LYS A 21 33.22 22.30 7.99
N ARG A 22 33.67 22.52 6.76
CA ARG A 22 32.90 22.21 5.55
C ARG A 22 32.78 20.69 5.39
N GLY A 23 31.56 20.19 5.23
CA GLY A 23 31.32 18.80 4.86
C GLY A 23 31.86 18.51 3.46
N VAL A 24 32.35 17.29 3.23
CA VAL A 24 32.73 16.81 1.90
C VAL A 24 31.61 15.91 1.39
N PHE A 25 30.93 16.32 0.32
CA PHE A 25 29.95 15.48 -0.36
C PHE A 25 30.68 14.51 -1.28
N GLN A 26 30.88 13.29 -0.80
CA GLN A 26 31.33 12.20 -1.66
C GLN A 26 30.12 11.49 -2.26
N TRP A 27 30.04 11.50 -3.58
CA TRP A 27 29.06 10.73 -4.32
C TRP A 27 29.59 9.31 -4.52
N GLU A 28 29.08 8.36 -3.76
CA GLU A 28 29.18 6.95 -4.12
C GLU A 28 28.02 6.59 -5.04
N HIS A 29 28.32 6.31 -6.30
CA HIS A 29 27.35 5.79 -7.24
C HIS A 29 27.13 4.30 -6.96
N GLN A 30 26.26 3.96 -6.01
CA GLN A 30 25.77 2.58 -5.88
C GLN A 30 24.73 2.30 -6.97
N ILE A 31 25.12 1.49 -7.96
CA ILE A 31 24.15 0.86 -8.87
C ILE A 31 23.35 -0.14 -8.04
N THR A 32 22.16 0.25 -7.59
CA THR A 32 21.25 -0.70 -6.94
C THR A 32 20.69 -1.66 -7.98
N GLU A 33 20.82 -2.98 -7.76
CA GLU A 33 20.29 -4.09 -8.60
C GLU A 33 18.74 -4.17 -8.64
N LYS A 34 18.07 -3.02 -8.50
CA LYS A 34 16.62 -2.88 -8.37
C LYS A 34 15.87 -3.59 -9.50
N SER A 35 16.33 -3.41 -10.74
CA SER A 35 15.72 -4.03 -11.93
C SER A 35 15.83 -5.57 -11.96
N LYS A 36 16.92 -6.14 -11.46
CA LYS A 36 17.12 -7.59 -11.46
C LYS A 36 16.17 -8.28 -10.49
N ILE A 37 16.04 -7.73 -9.28
CA ILE A 37 15.11 -8.23 -8.26
C ILE A 37 13.67 -8.17 -8.78
N ASP A 38 13.28 -7.08 -9.45
CA ASP A 38 11.93 -6.94 -10.01
C ASP A 38 11.63 -7.98 -11.10
N VAL A 39 12.61 -8.30 -11.95
CA VAL A 39 12.47 -9.36 -12.97
C VAL A 39 12.37 -10.74 -12.35
N GLU A 40 13.23 -11.06 -11.37
CA GLU A 40 13.22 -12.34 -10.66
C GLU A 40 11.90 -12.57 -9.90
N LEU A 41 11.45 -11.56 -9.15
CA LEU A 41 10.17 -11.63 -8.42
C LEU A 41 8.96 -11.78 -9.35
N ALA A 42 9.03 -11.26 -10.58
CA ALA A 42 7.93 -11.37 -11.53
C ALA A 42 7.82 -12.77 -12.16
N TYR A 43 8.91 -13.56 -12.20
CA TYR A 43 8.87 -14.96 -12.67
C TYR A 43 8.75 -15.98 -11.52
N GLY A 44 8.74 -15.49 -10.27
CA GLY A 44 8.86 -16.32 -9.09
C GLY A 44 10.33 -16.56 -8.76
N LYS A 45 10.71 -16.23 -7.53
CA LYS A 45 12.04 -16.46 -6.99
C LYS A 45 11.93 -17.39 -5.80
N ASP A 46 12.71 -18.47 -5.84
CA ASP A 46 12.98 -19.27 -4.65
C ASP A 46 13.87 -18.41 -3.74
N VAL A 47 13.35 -18.05 -2.57
CA VAL A 47 14.07 -17.28 -1.56
C VAL A 47 13.97 -18.00 -0.23
N GLU A 48 15.04 -17.92 0.55
CA GLU A 48 15.06 -18.49 1.88
C GLU A 48 14.14 -17.68 2.79
N LEU A 49 13.48 -18.37 3.72
CA LEU A 49 12.49 -17.78 4.63
C LEU A 49 13.02 -16.56 5.40
N LYS A 50 14.30 -16.58 5.81
CA LYS A 50 14.92 -15.49 6.57
C LYS A 50 14.96 -14.16 5.82
N ASP A 51 14.78 -14.21 4.50
CA ASP A 51 14.84 -13.03 3.65
C ASP A 51 13.44 -12.39 3.44
N VAL A 52 12.36 -13.06 3.88
CA VAL A 52 10.98 -12.53 3.86
C VAL A 52 10.67 -11.88 5.20
N ASP A 53 10.40 -10.58 5.16
CA ASP A 53 10.06 -9.75 6.30
C ASP A 53 8.52 -9.68 6.46
N ILE A 54 8.08 -9.61 7.71
CA ILE A 54 6.68 -9.76 8.18
C ILE A 54 6.28 -8.59 9.10
N ASP A 55 7.10 -7.55 9.27
CA ASP A 55 6.96 -6.58 10.37
C ASP A 55 5.60 -5.85 10.39
N SER A 56 4.97 -5.63 9.23
CA SER A 56 3.64 -5.03 9.11
C SER A 56 2.46 -6.02 9.13
N GLY A 57 2.73 -7.33 9.23
CA GLY A 57 1.78 -8.44 9.00
C GLY A 57 1.54 -8.78 7.53
N LEU A 58 1.97 -7.91 6.61
CA LEU A 58 2.06 -8.20 5.18
C LEU A 58 3.41 -8.85 4.87
N LEU A 59 3.50 -9.50 3.70
CA LEU A 59 4.73 -10.17 3.27
C LEU A 59 5.60 -9.21 2.46
N SER A 60 6.84 -9.02 2.91
CA SER A 60 7.84 -8.11 2.35
C SER A 60 9.09 -8.88 1.91
N TYR A 61 9.68 -8.50 0.79
CA TYR A 61 11.03 -8.95 0.41
C TYR A 61 11.81 -7.78 -0.18
N LYS A 62 12.90 -7.39 0.49
CA LYS A 62 13.74 -6.23 0.11
C LYS A 62 12.91 -4.97 -0.17
N GLY A 63 11.99 -4.65 0.73
CA GLY A 63 11.13 -3.47 0.67
C GLY A 63 10.03 -3.51 -0.41
N ARG A 64 9.71 -4.69 -0.94
CA ARG A 64 8.60 -4.90 -1.89
C ARG A 64 7.55 -5.77 -1.29
N GLN A 65 6.29 -5.45 -1.58
CA GLN A 65 5.19 -6.37 -1.33
C GLN A 65 5.36 -7.63 -2.17
N VAL A 66 5.21 -8.79 -1.54
CA VAL A 66 5.29 -10.08 -2.20
C VAL A 66 4.16 -11.01 -1.78
N LEU A 67 4.02 -12.11 -2.53
CA LEU A 67 3.09 -13.19 -2.30
C LEU A 67 3.88 -14.49 -2.11
N LEU A 68 3.33 -15.39 -1.31
CA LEU A 68 3.86 -16.74 -1.13
C LEU A 68 2.88 -17.77 -1.69
N TYR A 69 3.36 -18.72 -2.49
CA TYR A 69 2.55 -19.84 -2.96
C TYR A 69 3.39 -21.10 -3.14
N ILE A 70 2.75 -22.27 -3.20
CA ILE A 70 3.45 -23.53 -3.46
C ILE A 70 3.36 -23.82 -4.96
N LYS A 71 4.50 -23.82 -5.65
CA LYS A 71 4.60 -24.08 -7.09
C LYS A 71 4.18 -25.50 -7.46
N ASP A 72 4.57 -26.49 -6.64
CA ASP A 72 4.28 -27.90 -6.86
C ASP A 72 2.84 -28.29 -6.45
N HIS A 73 2.07 -28.74 -7.44
CA HIS A 73 0.70 -29.24 -7.31
C HIS A 73 0.60 -30.76 -7.52
N GLY A 74 1.73 -31.46 -7.67
CA GLY A 74 1.78 -32.91 -7.85
C GLY A 74 0.83 -33.41 -8.94
N ASN A 75 0.05 -34.43 -8.61
CA ASN A 75 -0.88 -35.09 -9.53
C ASN A 75 -2.11 -34.24 -9.90
N ALA A 76 -2.33 -33.11 -9.22
CA ALA A 76 -3.46 -32.23 -9.47
C ALA A 76 -3.18 -31.13 -10.51
N VAL A 77 -1.92 -31.00 -10.98
CA VAL A 77 -1.48 -29.89 -11.86
C VAL A 77 -2.44 -29.62 -13.02
N GLN A 78 -2.84 -30.66 -13.76
CA GLN A 78 -3.76 -30.52 -14.89
C GLN A 78 -5.15 -30.01 -14.49
N SER A 79 -5.67 -30.46 -13.34
CA SER A 79 -6.95 -30.00 -12.80
C SER A 79 -6.87 -28.55 -12.35
N VAL A 80 -5.73 -28.12 -11.81
CA VAL A 80 -5.50 -26.76 -11.32
C VAL A 80 -5.43 -25.76 -12.48
N ILE A 81 -4.80 -26.12 -13.59
CA ILE A 81 -4.77 -25.31 -14.82
C ILE A 81 -6.19 -24.96 -15.28
N ASN A 82 -7.09 -25.94 -15.25
CA ASN A 82 -8.48 -25.76 -15.70
C ASN A 82 -9.40 -25.18 -14.61
N ASN A 83 -9.09 -25.37 -13.33
CA ASN A 83 -9.92 -24.96 -12.21
C ASN A 83 -9.09 -24.40 -11.04
N PRO A 84 -8.99 -23.06 -10.90
CA PRO A 84 -8.28 -22.37 -9.83
C PRO A 84 -8.64 -22.81 -8.41
N SER A 85 -9.89 -23.24 -8.21
CA SER A 85 -10.38 -23.64 -6.89
C SER A 85 -9.70 -24.91 -6.36
N MET A 86 -9.21 -25.77 -7.27
CA MET A 86 -8.53 -27.03 -6.95
C MET A 86 -7.05 -26.84 -6.60
N GLY A 87 -6.48 -25.67 -6.90
CA GLY A 87 -5.07 -25.36 -6.62
C GLY A 87 -4.78 -25.06 -5.17
N ASN A 88 -3.49 -25.06 -4.83
CA ASN A 88 -3.03 -24.44 -3.60
C ASN A 88 -3.41 -22.96 -3.59
N LYS A 89 -3.54 -22.37 -2.41
CA LYS A 89 -3.87 -20.96 -2.26
C LYS A 89 -2.57 -20.17 -2.13
N TYR A 90 -2.55 -18.94 -2.66
CA TYR A 90 -1.46 -18.02 -2.40
C TYR A 90 -1.75 -17.19 -1.14
N HIS A 91 -0.69 -16.69 -0.52
CA HIS A 91 -0.73 -15.95 0.73
C HIS A 91 -0.24 -14.53 0.50
N VAL A 92 -0.91 -13.59 1.16
CA VAL A 92 -0.65 -12.14 1.07
C VAL A 92 -0.24 -11.51 2.41
N ALA A 93 -0.27 -12.32 3.48
CA ALA A 93 0.00 -11.95 4.87
C ALA A 93 0.45 -13.18 5.66
N ASP A 94 1.16 -12.98 6.77
CA ASP A 94 1.61 -14.07 7.66
C ASP A 94 0.46 -14.65 8.49
N CYS A 95 -0.41 -15.39 7.83
CA CYS A 95 -1.58 -15.99 8.45
C CYS A 95 -1.23 -17.25 9.24
N SER A 96 -2.18 -17.72 10.07
CA SER A 96 -2.02 -18.93 10.88
C SER A 96 -1.56 -20.17 10.10
N LYS A 97 -1.93 -20.31 8.82
CA LYS A 97 -1.44 -21.43 7.99
C LYS A 97 0.04 -21.31 7.67
N LEU A 98 0.54 -20.11 7.38
CA LEU A 98 1.98 -19.88 7.20
C LEU A 98 2.74 -20.14 8.50
N LYS A 99 2.23 -19.64 9.63
CA LYS A 99 2.77 -19.92 10.97
C LYS A 99 2.86 -21.43 11.26
N SER A 100 1.82 -22.20 10.93
CA SER A 100 1.80 -23.68 11.05
C SER A 100 2.80 -24.38 10.12
N MET A 101 2.86 -23.97 8.85
CA MET A 101 3.82 -24.54 7.89
C MET A 101 5.27 -24.26 8.31
N ARG A 102 5.51 -23.14 9.01
CA ARG A 102 6.81 -22.78 9.59
C ARG A 102 7.16 -23.68 10.76
N SER A 103 6.25 -23.87 11.72
CA SER A 103 6.49 -24.73 12.89
C SER A 103 6.64 -26.21 12.51
N GLU A 104 6.03 -26.65 11.41
CA GLU A 104 6.16 -28.00 10.87
C GLU A 104 7.43 -28.22 10.03
N GLY A 105 8.26 -27.19 9.80
CA GLY A 105 9.46 -27.29 8.95
C GLY A 105 9.17 -27.48 7.46
N ARG A 106 7.98 -27.07 6.98
CA ARG A 106 7.52 -27.25 5.59
C ARG A 106 7.48 -25.95 4.79
N PHE A 107 8.08 -24.89 5.32
CA PHE A 107 8.01 -23.55 4.73
C PHE A 107 8.88 -23.37 3.48
N GLU A 108 9.96 -24.12 3.34
CA GLU A 108 10.86 -24.10 2.16
C GLU A 108 10.16 -24.52 0.85
N ARG A 109 8.89 -24.93 0.91
CA ARG A 109 8.06 -25.24 -0.26
C ARG A 109 7.45 -24.00 -0.91
N TYR A 110 7.49 -22.85 -0.25
CA TYR A 110 6.89 -21.63 -0.75
C TYR A 110 7.85 -20.87 -1.67
N VAL A 111 7.29 -20.35 -2.76
CA VAL A 111 7.96 -19.50 -3.73
C VAL A 111 7.46 -18.07 -3.54
N VAL A 112 8.37 -17.10 -3.64
CA VAL A 112 8.06 -15.67 -3.56
C VAL A 112 7.82 -15.11 -4.95
N ILE A 113 6.74 -14.37 -5.11
CA ILE A 113 6.39 -13.70 -6.37
C ILE A 113 5.77 -12.33 -6.08
N ASN A 114 5.95 -11.35 -6.97
CA ASN A 114 5.29 -10.04 -6.87
C ASN A 114 4.39 -9.73 -8.08
N ASP A 115 4.00 -10.77 -8.83
CA ASP A 115 3.19 -10.64 -10.01
C ASP A 115 1.74 -10.26 -9.66
N THR A 116 1.29 -9.13 -10.22
CA THR A 116 -0.06 -8.61 -10.06
C THR A 116 -1.06 -9.20 -11.06
N SER A 117 -0.62 -10.00 -12.04
CA SER A 117 -1.48 -10.60 -13.08
C SER A 117 -2.48 -11.62 -12.53
N GLY A 118 -2.12 -12.29 -11.43
CA GLY A 118 -2.87 -13.41 -10.87
C GLY A 118 -2.63 -14.76 -11.54
N GLU A 119 -1.69 -14.85 -12.49
CA GLU A 119 -1.26 -16.09 -13.13
C GLU A 119 0.06 -16.57 -12.52
N PHE A 120 0.05 -17.78 -11.95
CA PHE A 120 1.18 -18.32 -11.21
C PHE A 120 1.85 -19.44 -12.02
N PRO A 121 3.18 -19.45 -12.14
CA PRO A 121 3.87 -20.61 -12.69
C PRO A 121 3.71 -21.77 -11.71
N ILE A 122 3.19 -22.89 -12.18
CA ILE A 122 2.97 -24.11 -11.40
C ILE A 122 3.69 -25.28 -12.04
N SER A 123 3.98 -26.30 -11.23
CA SER A 123 4.54 -27.57 -11.71
C SER A 123 3.84 -28.75 -11.05
N GLY A 124 3.91 -29.92 -11.65
CA GLY A 124 3.45 -31.16 -11.03
C GLY A 124 3.91 -32.40 -11.80
N SER A 125 3.34 -33.55 -11.46
CA SER A 125 3.66 -34.83 -12.08
C SER A 125 2.40 -35.48 -12.63
N HIS A 126 2.51 -36.20 -13.74
CA HIS A 126 1.35 -36.88 -14.33
C HIS A 126 0.96 -38.12 -13.51
N SER A 127 -0.34 -38.34 -13.31
CA SER A 127 -0.86 -39.52 -12.60
C SER A 127 -0.58 -40.86 -13.32
N TYR A 128 -0.28 -40.83 -14.63
CA TYR A 128 -0.12 -42.01 -15.49
C TYR A 128 1.18 -42.04 -16.33
N GLY A 129 2.18 -41.19 -16.06
CA GLY A 129 3.41 -41.17 -16.86
C GLY A 129 4.56 -40.40 -16.23
N GLN A 130 5.80 -40.86 -16.47
CA GLN A 130 7.03 -40.22 -16.00
C GLN A 130 7.29 -38.91 -16.75
N GLY A 131 6.72 -37.80 -16.28
CA GLY A 131 7.01 -36.47 -16.78
C GLY A 131 6.58 -35.39 -15.80
N ARG A 132 7.45 -34.40 -15.54
CA ARG A 132 7.04 -33.14 -14.91
C ARG A 132 6.28 -32.32 -15.93
N GLU A 133 5.16 -31.76 -15.49
CA GLU A 133 4.38 -30.79 -16.24
C GLU A 133 4.58 -29.42 -15.60
N ASP A 134 4.98 -28.44 -16.40
CA ASP A 134 5.04 -27.04 -16.01
C ASP A 134 3.94 -26.28 -16.76
N GLY A 135 3.31 -25.32 -16.08
CA GLY A 135 2.22 -24.54 -16.67
C GLY A 135 1.96 -23.26 -15.90
N TYR A 136 0.91 -22.54 -16.30
CA TYR A 136 0.42 -21.36 -15.60
C TYR A 136 -1.02 -21.63 -15.15
N ALA A 137 -1.35 -21.24 -13.94
CA ALA A 137 -2.71 -21.31 -13.43
C ALA A 137 -3.06 -20.08 -12.62
N ARG A 138 -4.33 -19.69 -12.67
CA ARG A 138 -4.88 -18.76 -11.70
C ARG A 138 -5.08 -19.51 -10.39
N LEU A 139 -4.62 -18.92 -9.29
CA LEU A 139 -4.81 -19.47 -7.94
C LEU A 139 -5.76 -18.56 -7.16
N ASN A 140 -6.36 -19.10 -6.10
CA ASN A 140 -7.22 -18.31 -5.21
C ASN A 140 -6.42 -17.82 -3.99
N VAL A 141 -6.77 -16.64 -3.49
CA VAL A 141 -6.18 -16.07 -2.26
C VAL A 141 -6.48 -16.95 -1.04
N CYS A 142 -5.58 -16.97 -0.07
CA CYS A 142 -5.83 -17.64 1.20
C CYS A 142 -6.87 -16.88 2.04
N LYS A 143 -8.00 -17.53 2.36
CA LYS A 143 -9.06 -16.96 3.22
C LYS A 143 -8.57 -16.57 4.61
N LEU A 144 -7.53 -17.23 5.13
CA LEU A 144 -6.94 -16.89 6.42
C LEU A 144 -6.15 -15.59 6.34
N CYS A 145 -5.49 -15.28 5.22
CA CYS A 145 -4.84 -13.98 5.02
C CYS A 145 -5.87 -12.85 4.95
N LEU A 146 -6.99 -13.06 4.24
CA LEU A 146 -8.09 -12.07 4.22
C LEU A 146 -8.64 -11.80 5.63
N GLY A 147 -8.74 -12.85 6.45
CA GLY A 147 -9.15 -12.75 7.85
C GLY A 147 -8.13 -11.98 8.69
N GLN A 148 -6.85 -12.32 8.59
CA GLN A 148 -5.76 -11.69 9.33
C GLN A 148 -5.70 -10.18 9.10
N LEU A 149 -5.76 -9.76 7.83
CA LEU A 149 -5.73 -8.35 7.45
C LEU A 149 -7.07 -7.62 7.64
N ASN A 150 -8.12 -8.37 8.00
CA ASN A 150 -9.51 -7.91 7.95
C ASN A 150 -9.86 -7.17 6.64
N TYR A 151 -9.34 -7.66 5.51
CA TYR A 151 -9.43 -6.99 4.21
C TYR A 151 -10.89 -6.73 3.83
N LYS A 152 -11.27 -5.46 3.61
CA LYS A 152 -12.66 -5.04 3.36
C LYS A 152 -13.67 -5.55 4.42
N GLY A 153 -13.21 -5.73 5.66
CA GLY A 153 -14.04 -6.22 6.76
C GLY A 153 -14.28 -7.73 6.75
N TYR A 154 -13.44 -8.51 6.08
CA TYR A 154 -13.59 -9.98 5.96
C TYR A 154 -13.78 -10.71 7.31
N GLY A 155 -13.13 -10.23 8.37
CA GLY A 155 -13.23 -10.76 9.73
C GLY A 155 -14.25 -10.05 10.62
N SER A 156 -14.80 -8.91 10.20
CA SER A 156 -15.63 -8.02 11.02
C SER A 156 -16.95 -7.61 10.36
N GLY A 157 -17.66 -8.57 9.75
CA GLY A 157 -19.04 -8.37 9.26
C GLY A 157 -19.18 -8.06 7.76
N GLY A 158 -18.10 -8.04 6.98
CA GLY A 158 -18.16 -7.96 5.52
C GLY A 158 -18.71 -9.24 4.89
N SER A 159 -19.22 -9.12 3.65
CA SER A 159 -19.69 -10.30 2.89
C SER A 159 -18.51 -11.16 2.45
N ARG A 160 -18.17 -12.16 3.27
CA ARG A 160 -16.98 -13.03 3.08
C ARG A 160 -16.94 -13.72 1.72
N SER A 161 -18.08 -14.19 1.22
CA SER A 161 -18.15 -14.80 -0.12
C SER A 161 -17.82 -13.77 -1.19
N ASN A 162 -18.52 -12.63 -1.20
CA ASN A 162 -18.31 -11.56 -2.18
C ASN A 162 -16.86 -11.03 -2.18
N ILE A 163 -16.27 -10.78 -1.00
CA ILE A 163 -14.88 -10.32 -0.88
C ILE A 163 -13.89 -11.35 -1.45
N PHE A 164 -14.13 -12.64 -1.18
CA PHE A 164 -13.28 -13.72 -1.67
C PHE A 164 -13.43 -13.93 -3.19
N ASP A 165 -14.67 -13.99 -3.68
CA ASP A 165 -14.99 -14.28 -5.08
C ASP A 165 -14.60 -13.12 -6.01
N LYS A 166 -14.64 -11.87 -5.51
CA LYS A 166 -14.24 -10.67 -6.24
C LYS A 166 -12.86 -10.13 -5.84
N PHE A 167 -12.03 -10.94 -5.19
CA PHE A 167 -10.68 -10.51 -4.83
C PHE A 167 -9.89 -10.12 -6.09
N ASN A 168 -9.31 -8.91 -6.09
CA ASN A 168 -8.52 -8.39 -7.19
C ASN A 168 -7.10 -8.10 -6.71
N MET A 169 -6.11 -8.64 -7.43
CA MET A 169 -4.71 -8.54 -7.05
C MET A 169 -4.20 -7.10 -7.13
N ALA A 170 -4.43 -6.40 -8.26
CA ALA A 170 -3.98 -5.02 -8.43
C ALA A 170 -4.55 -4.10 -7.33
N GLU A 171 -5.83 -4.25 -7.01
CA GLU A 171 -6.49 -3.54 -5.91
C GLU A 171 -5.85 -3.83 -4.56
N PHE A 172 -5.51 -5.08 -4.29
CA PHE A 172 -4.84 -5.44 -3.04
C PHE A 172 -3.48 -4.75 -2.92
N PHE A 173 -2.65 -4.80 -3.97
CA PHE A 173 -1.33 -4.16 -3.96
C PHE A 173 -1.42 -2.62 -3.83
N SER A 174 -2.37 -1.96 -4.49
CA SER A 174 -2.56 -0.51 -4.34
C SER A 174 -3.10 -0.13 -2.97
N THR A 175 -3.99 -0.95 -2.39
CA THR A 175 -4.51 -0.74 -1.03
C THR A 175 -3.37 -0.62 -0.02
N TYR A 176 -2.43 -1.55 -0.05
CA TYR A 176 -1.32 -1.61 0.91
C TYR A 176 -0.03 -0.94 0.42
N SER A 177 -0.07 -0.16 -0.66
CA SER A 177 1.13 0.46 -1.24
C SER A 177 1.93 1.36 -0.29
N SER A 178 1.27 1.97 0.70
CA SER A 178 1.94 2.76 1.74
C SER A 178 2.80 1.94 2.70
N PHE A 179 2.64 0.62 2.76
CA PHE A 179 3.44 -0.24 3.63
C PHE A 179 4.80 -0.57 3.04
N PHE A 180 5.07 -0.19 1.78
CA PHE A 180 6.27 -0.62 1.07
C PHE A 180 6.96 0.55 0.35
N PRO A 181 8.29 0.65 0.45
CA PRO A 181 9.05 1.68 -0.26
C PRO A 181 9.10 1.43 -1.79
N TYR A 182 8.90 0.19 -2.24
CA TYR A 182 8.98 -0.18 -3.65
C TYR A 182 7.76 -0.96 -4.11
N MET A 183 7.13 -0.49 -5.18
CA MET A 183 6.04 -1.22 -5.83
C MET A 183 6.57 -2.25 -6.85
N PRO A 184 5.83 -3.36 -7.08
CA PRO A 184 6.13 -4.29 -8.15
C PRO A 184 6.14 -3.59 -9.51
N SER A 185 7.12 -3.96 -10.35
CA SER A 185 7.15 -3.52 -11.74
C SER A 185 6.05 -4.24 -12.53
N ARG A 186 5.15 -3.50 -13.16
CA ARG A 186 4.13 -4.10 -14.03
C ARG A 186 4.76 -4.64 -15.30
N ARG A 187 4.51 -5.91 -15.59
CA ARG A 187 4.61 -6.39 -16.97
C ARG A 187 3.43 -5.82 -17.76
N GLY A 188 3.71 -4.96 -18.73
CA GLY A 188 2.75 -4.69 -19.80
C GLY A 188 1.96 -3.38 -19.76
N GLU A 189 2.37 -2.35 -19.02
CA GLU A 189 1.89 -0.98 -19.30
C GLU A 189 2.78 -0.28 -20.33
N THR A 190 2.95 -0.90 -21.50
CA THR A 190 3.10 -0.15 -22.75
C THR A 190 1.71 0.21 -23.24
N ALA A 191 0.95 0.95 -22.43
CA ALA A 191 -0.31 1.50 -22.91
C ALA A 191 0.06 2.64 -23.85
N GLU A 192 -0.28 2.51 -25.14
CA GLU A 192 -0.43 3.68 -26.01
C GLU A 192 -1.17 4.74 -25.20
N SER A 193 -0.55 5.91 -25.05
CA SER A 193 -1.13 6.98 -24.27
C SER A 193 -2.37 7.45 -25.05
N GLY A 194 -3.55 6.90 -24.74
CA GLY A 194 -4.83 7.34 -25.32
C GLY A 194 -5.20 8.81 -25.02
N TYR A 195 -4.25 9.55 -24.44
CA TYR A 195 -4.24 10.98 -24.28
C TYR A 195 -3.93 11.68 -25.61
N THR A 196 -4.48 12.88 -25.76
CA THR A 196 -4.11 13.77 -26.84
C THR A 196 -2.69 14.31 -26.64
N ALA A 197 -2.02 14.71 -27.74
CA ALA A 197 -0.64 15.22 -27.70
C ALA A 197 -0.48 16.49 -26.83
N ASP A 198 -1.55 17.23 -26.60
CA ASP A 198 -1.61 18.45 -25.80
C ASP A 198 -2.08 18.23 -24.34
N TRP A 199 -2.25 16.97 -23.90
CA TRP A 199 -2.74 16.65 -22.56
C TRP A 199 -2.00 17.37 -21.42
N SER A 200 -0.68 17.50 -21.52
CA SER A 200 0.11 18.23 -20.50
C SER A 200 -0.35 19.69 -20.34
N LYS A 201 -0.77 20.36 -21.43
CA LYS A 201 -1.29 21.73 -21.38
C LYS A 201 -2.70 21.76 -20.82
N ILE A 202 -3.57 20.86 -21.29
CA ILE A 202 -4.96 20.74 -20.84
C ILE A 202 -5.02 20.47 -19.33
N SER A 203 -4.28 19.47 -18.87
CA SER A 203 -4.21 19.11 -17.45
C SER A 203 -3.65 20.26 -16.60
N SER A 204 -2.63 20.98 -17.08
CA SER A 204 -2.10 22.14 -16.37
C SER A 204 -3.11 23.28 -16.29
N HIS A 205 -3.79 23.62 -17.38
CA HIS A 205 -4.79 24.67 -17.41
C HIS A 205 -5.96 24.35 -16.49
N TYR A 206 -6.48 23.12 -16.55
CA TYR A 206 -7.59 22.69 -15.72
C TYR A 206 -7.27 22.78 -14.22
N ARG A 207 -6.06 22.36 -13.80
CA ARG A 207 -5.64 22.48 -12.39
C ARG A 207 -5.53 23.93 -11.93
N VAL A 208 -5.10 24.85 -12.81
CA VAL A 208 -5.09 26.30 -12.52
C VAL A 208 -6.51 26.85 -12.40
N GLU A 209 -7.40 26.47 -13.31
CA GLU A 209 -8.83 26.85 -13.29
C GLU A 209 -9.52 26.40 -12.00
N LYS A 210 -9.16 25.23 -11.48
CA LYS A 210 -9.63 24.70 -10.19
C LYS A 210 -8.81 25.17 -8.98
N ASN A 211 -7.97 26.19 -9.13
CA ASN A 211 -7.14 26.76 -8.04
C ASN A 211 -6.25 25.75 -7.31
N PHE A 212 -5.87 24.65 -7.97
CA PHE A 212 -5.20 23.50 -7.38
C PHE A 212 -5.96 22.83 -6.21
N GLU A 213 -7.27 22.97 -6.16
CA GLU A 213 -8.13 22.33 -5.17
C GLU A 213 -8.59 20.94 -5.66
N CYS A 214 -8.62 19.97 -4.76
CA CYS A 214 -9.20 18.67 -5.05
C CYS A 214 -10.74 18.77 -5.04
N GLU A 215 -11.38 18.51 -6.18
CA GLU A 215 -12.84 18.54 -6.32
C GLU A 215 -13.57 17.36 -5.62
N GLU A 216 -12.87 16.53 -4.85
CA GLU A 216 -13.45 15.45 -4.02
C GLU A 216 -13.37 15.80 -2.54
N CYS A 217 -12.15 15.99 -2.02
CA CYS A 217 -11.95 16.27 -0.60
C CYS A 217 -11.69 17.74 -0.26
N GLN A 218 -11.75 18.63 -1.25
CA GLN A 218 -11.55 20.09 -1.12
C GLN A 218 -10.15 20.51 -0.62
N VAL A 219 -9.18 19.58 -0.52
CA VAL A 219 -7.82 19.93 -0.12
C VAL A 219 -7.17 20.81 -1.19
N ASP A 220 -6.66 21.95 -0.75
CA ASP A 220 -5.81 22.84 -1.52
C ASP A 220 -4.40 22.26 -1.64
N MET A 221 -3.95 22.05 -2.88
CA MET A 221 -2.66 21.46 -3.22
C MET A 221 -1.67 22.49 -3.80
N ARG A 222 -1.88 23.81 -3.61
CA ARG A 222 -1.01 24.86 -4.17
C ARG A 222 0.46 24.74 -3.74
N SER A 223 0.72 24.27 -2.53
CA SER A 223 2.06 23.98 -1.98
C SER A 223 2.65 22.66 -2.50
N ASN A 224 1.81 21.72 -2.96
CA ASN A 224 2.21 20.41 -3.46
C ASN A 224 1.52 20.04 -4.79
N ARG A 225 1.64 20.92 -5.79
CA ARG A 225 0.91 20.85 -7.07
C ARG A 225 1.12 19.54 -7.84
N SER A 226 2.25 18.87 -7.64
CA SER A 226 2.55 17.57 -8.27
C SER A 226 1.62 16.45 -7.79
N LEU A 227 1.04 16.59 -6.60
CA LEU A 227 0.12 15.62 -5.99
C LEU A 227 -1.35 15.88 -6.37
N LEU A 228 -1.61 16.79 -7.31
CA LEU A 228 -2.94 17.02 -7.89
C LEU A 228 -2.93 16.56 -9.35
N HIS A 229 -3.80 15.61 -9.67
CA HIS A 229 -4.01 15.02 -10.99
C HIS A 229 -5.32 15.51 -11.62
N VAL A 230 -5.48 15.24 -12.91
CA VAL A 230 -6.76 15.39 -13.61
C VAL A 230 -7.26 14.00 -14.01
N HIS A 231 -8.46 13.66 -13.55
CA HIS A 231 -9.14 12.41 -13.82
C HIS A 231 -10.20 12.60 -14.92
N HIS A 232 -10.22 11.69 -15.89
CA HIS A 232 -11.29 11.60 -16.90
C HIS A 232 -12.45 10.79 -16.33
N VAL A 233 -13.58 11.44 -16.04
CA VAL A 233 -14.75 10.86 -15.35
C VAL A 233 -15.35 9.68 -16.11
N ASN A 234 -15.43 9.77 -17.43
CA ASN A 234 -15.95 8.67 -18.28
C ASN A 234 -14.88 7.63 -18.69
N GLY A 235 -13.63 7.80 -18.26
CA GLY A 235 -12.49 6.94 -18.61
C GLY A 235 -11.95 7.10 -20.04
N VAL A 236 -12.55 7.97 -20.87
CA VAL A 236 -12.10 8.25 -22.24
C VAL A 236 -11.02 9.33 -22.20
N LYS A 237 -9.75 8.90 -22.28
CA LYS A 237 -8.56 9.75 -22.15
C LYS A 237 -8.42 10.86 -23.21
N SER A 238 -9.13 10.75 -24.34
CA SER A 238 -9.17 11.74 -25.41
C SER A 238 -10.29 12.78 -25.25
N ASP A 239 -11.27 12.53 -24.36
CA ASP A 239 -12.39 13.43 -24.12
C ASP A 239 -12.02 14.51 -23.11
N ASN A 240 -11.48 15.62 -23.62
CA ASN A 240 -10.97 16.73 -22.81
C ASN A 240 -12.00 17.83 -22.52
N ARG A 241 -13.30 17.55 -22.68
CA ARG A 241 -14.35 18.50 -22.27
C ARG A 241 -14.24 18.75 -20.77
N SER A 242 -14.35 20.00 -20.33
CA SER A 242 -14.25 20.37 -18.90
C SER A 242 -15.22 19.57 -18.01
N SER A 243 -16.42 19.23 -18.53
CA SER A 243 -17.41 18.39 -17.85
C SER A 243 -17.00 16.93 -17.66
N ASN A 244 -15.98 16.45 -18.37
CA ASN A 244 -15.43 15.11 -18.24
C ASN A 244 -14.12 15.09 -17.44
N LEU A 245 -13.59 16.25 -17.06
CA LEU A 245 -12.38 16.37 -16.27
C LEU A 245 -12.75 16.61 -14.80
N ARG A 246 -11.89 16.16 -13.90
CA ARG A 246 -11.98 16.45 -12.47
C ARG A 246 -10.59 16.53 -11.85
N ALA A 247 -10.31 17.59 -11.11
CA ALA A 247 -9.06 17.78 -10.40
C ALA A 247 -9.11 17.00 -9.08
N LEU A 248 -8.25 16.01 -8.92
CA LEU A 248 -8.23 15.13 -7.75
C LEU A 248 -6.83 15.08 -7.15
N CYS A 249 -6.71 15.17 -5.82
CA CYS A 249 -5.46 14.80 -5.16
C CYS A 249 -5.18 13.32 -5.45
N VAL A 250 -3.90 12.92 -5.48
CA VAL A 250 -3.54 11.55 -5.85
C VAL A 250 -4.19 10.49 -4.96
N ASP A 251 -4.45 10.80 -3.68
CA ASP A 251 -5.14 9.87 -2.78
C ASP A 251 -6.60 9.64 -3.22
N CYS A 252 -7.38 10.70 -3.41
CA CYS A 252 -8.74 10.61 -3.94
C CYS A 252 -8.80 9.99 -5.34
N HIS A 253 -7.80 10.27 -6.18
CA HIS A 253 -7.71 9.71 -7.53
C HIS A 253 -7.47 8.20 -7.50
N SER A 254 -6.59 7.72 -6.62
CA SER A 254 -6.33 6.27 -6.46
C SER A 254 -7.56 5.47 -6.02
N LYS A 255 -8.50 6.12 -5.33
CA LYS A 255 -9.75 5.54 -4.84
C LYS A 255 -10.87 5.57 -5.89
N GLN A 256 -10.65 6.17 -7.06
CA GLN A 256 -11.65 6.19 -8.13
C GLN A 256 -11.83 4.80 -8.77
N PRO A 257 -13.03 4.48 -9.31
CA PRO A 257 -13.25 3.27 -10.08
C PRO A 257 -12.21 3.12 -11.21
N MET A 258 -11.80 1.88 -11.48
CA MET A 258 -10.82 1.53 -12.53
C MET A 258 -9.40 2.08 -12.29
N HIS A 259 -9.13 2.71 -11.14
CA HIS A 259 -7.81 3.21 -10.72
C HIS A 259 -7.19 2.36 -9.61
N GLN A 260 -7.63 1.10 -9.45
CA GLN A 260 -7.08 0.12 -8.49
C GLN A 260 -5.59 -0.21 -8.73
N HIS A 261 -5.00 0.38 -9.75
CA HIS A 261 -3.62 0.25 -10.16
C HIS A 261 -2.79 1.50 -9.77
N MET A 262 -3.41 2.55 -9.22
CA MET A 262 -2.67 3.72 -8.77
C MET A 262 -2.16 3.49 -7.34
N ALA A 263 -0.86 3.38 -7.18
CA ALA A 263 -0.19 3.20 -5.90
C ALA A 263 0.37 4.52 -5.41
N LEU A 264 0.29 4.75 -4.10
CA LEU A 264 0.83 5.93 -3.44
C LEU A 264 1.82 5.49 -2.37
N SER A 265 2.91 6.22 -2.25
CA SER A 265 3.83 6.04 -1.14
C SER A 265 3.20 6.53 0.17
N HIS A 266 3.70 6.01 1.29
CA HIS A 266 3.33 6.45 2.64
C HIS A 266 3.46 7.98 2.80
N ARG A 267 4.61 8.51 2.37
CA ARG A 267 4.93 9.94 2.46
C ARG A 267 3.96 10.82 1.68
N GLU A 268 3.53 10.40 0.49
CA GLU A 268 2.54 11.17 -0.29
C GLU A 268 1.20 11.24 0.44
N ARG A 269 0.75 10.13 1.03
CA ARG A 269 -0.51 10.10 1.80
C ARG A 269 -0.40 10.92 3.08
N GLN A 270 0.69 10.80 3.83
CA GLN A 270 0.95 11.66 5.00
C GLN A 270 0.97 13.14 4.61
N THR A 271 1.66 13.50 3.52
CA THR A 271 1.69 14.89 3.01
C THR A 271 0.27 15.41 2.73
N ILE A 272 -0.56 14.64 2.02
CA ILE A 272 -1.94 15.03 1.72
C ILE A 272 -2.77 15.16 3.01
N ASN A 273 -2.61 14.25 3.96
CA ASN A 273 -3.34 14.32 5.22
C ASN A 273 -2.86 15.45 6.14
N CYS A 274 -1.58 15.84 6.09
CA CYS A 274 -1.09 17.05 6.75
C CYS A 274 -1.77 18.28 6.18
N LEU A 275 -1.82 18.41 4.84
CA LEU A 275 -2.54 19.52 4.19
C LEU A 275 -4.02 19.54 4.56
N ARG A 276 -4.70 18.38 4.55
CA ARG A 276 -6.10 18.29 4.99
C ARG A 276 -6.28 18.76 6.43
N LYS A 277 -5.37 18.37 7.33
CA LYS A 277 -5.40 18.77 8.75
C LYS A 277 -5.17 20.28 8.93
N GLU A 278 -4.13 20.82 8.30
CA GLU A 278 -3.82 22.26 8.33
C GLU A 278 -4.97 23.14 7.82
N GLN A 279 -5.77 22.59 6.90
CA GLN A 279 -6.93 23.25 6.30
C GLN A 279 -8.26 22.99 7.06
N GLY A 280 -8.22 22.27 8.19
CA GLY A 280 -9.40 21.93 9.00
C GLY A 280 -10.34 20.91 8.35
N LEU A 281 -9.92 20.23 7.28
CA LEU A 281 -10.74 19.26 6.54
C LEU A 281 -10.91 17.92 7.28
N LEU A 282 -10.21 17.74 8.39
CA LEU A 282 -10.27 16.53 9.24
C LEU A 282 -10.98 16.77 10.58
N ASP A 283 -11.38 18.00 10.90
CA ASP A 283 -11.90 18.37 12.23
C ASP A 283 -13.34 17.84 12.48
N ASP A 284 -14.13 17.72 11.41
CA ASP A 284 -15.55 17.33 11.45
C ASP A 284 -15.82 15.91 10.94
N LEU A 285 -14.98 14.95 11.34
CA LEU A 285 -15.19 13.53 11.04
C LEU A 285 -16.29 12.94 11.93
N VAL A 286 -17.55 13.17 11.53
CA VAL A 286 -18.75 12.74 12.28
C VAL A 286 -19.30 11.38 11.88
N ASP A 287 -18.83 10.81 10.76
CA ASP A 287 -19.31 9.54 10.23
C ASP A 287 -18.18 8.66 9.68
N TRP A 288 -18.44 7.35 9.62
CA TRP A 288 -17.47 6.36 9.16
C TRP A 288 -17.14 6.51 7.67
N GLU A 289 -18.07 6.98 6.84
CA GLU A 289 -17.88 7.05 5.39
C GLU A 289 -16.77 8.05 5.05
N LYS A 290 -16.83 9.26 5.61
CA LYS A 290 -15.76 10.25 5.48
C LYS A 290 -14.42 9.74 6.01
N LEU A 291 -14.45 9.03 7.14
CA LEU A 291 -13.24 8.45 7.72
C LEU A 291 -12.57 7.47 6.74
N PHE A 292 -13.32 6.52 6.17
CA PHE A 292 -12.82 5.60 5.14
C PHE A 292 -12.33 6.33 3.88
N ASN A 293 -13.01 7.40 3.45
CA ASN A 293 -12.64 8.12 2.25
C ASN A 293 -11.32 8.89 2.40
N LEU A 294 -11.01 9.40 3.60
CA LEU A 294 -9.83 10.22 3.87
C LEU A 294 -8.66 9.46 4.49
N SER A 295 -8.90 8.29 5.10
CA SER A 295 -7.84 7.45 5.67
C SER A 295 -7.03 6.71 4.59
N ASP A 296 -5.85 6.23 4.99
CA ASP A 296 -5.08 5.29 4.17
C ASP A 296 -5.86 3.97 3.98
N PRO A 297 -6.06 3.49 2.74
CA PRO A 297 -6.73 2.22 2.48
C PRO A 297 -6.15 1.01 3.25
N GLY A 298 -4.86 0.99 3.51
CA GLY A 298 -4.20 -0.08 4.24
C GLY A 298 -4.56 -0.14 5.73
N VAL A 299 -5.11 0.93 6.32
CA VAL A 299 -5.67 0.90 7.68
C VAL A 299 -7.17 0.58 7.72
N HIS A 300 -7.83 0.38 6.57
CA HIS A 300 -9.29 0.11 6.54
C HIS A 300 -9.68 -1.18 7.28
N GLY A 301 -8.79 -2.16 7.34
CA GLY A 301 -9.00 -3.36 8.15
C GLY A 301 -9.24 -3.01 9.63
N VAL A 302 -8.45 -2.07 10.17
CA VAL A 302 -8.63 -1.52 11.52
C VAL A 302 -9.98 -0.81 11.63
N LEU A 303 -10.30 0.09 10.70
CA LEU A 303 -11.56 0.84 10.74
C LEU A 303 -12.80 -0.07 10.72
N HIS A 304 -12.80 -1.12 9.91
CA HIS A 304 -13.88 -2.11 9.90
C HIS A 304 -14.01 -2.82 11.25
N ALA A 305 -12.89 -3.17 11.89
CA ALA A 305 -12.88 -3.77 13.22
C ALA A 305 -13.40 -2.80 14.29
N CYS A 306 -12.96 -1.54 14.26
CA CYS A 306 -13.42 -0.48 15.16
C CYS A 306 -14.93 -0.25 15.05
N ARG A 307 -15.45 -0.17 13.81
CA ARG A 307 -16.89 0.01 13.54
C ARG A 307 -17.70 -1.17 14.10
N GLN A 308 -17.25 -2.39 13.86
CA GLN A 308 -17.92 -3.60 14.37
C GLN A 308 -17.87 -3.70 15.90
N ALA A 309 -16.81 -3.17 16.52
CA ALA A 309 -16.64 -3.15 17.98
C ALA A 309 -17.25 -1.93 18.67
N TYR A 310 -17.91 -1.03 17.92
CA TYR A 310 -18.50 0.22 18.42
C TYR A 310 -17.50 1.14 19.12
N LEU A 311 -16.26 1.21 18.61
CA LEU A 311 -15.27 2.16 19.11
C LEU A 311 -15.60 3.59 18.65
N ARG A 312 -15.08 4.60 19.37
CA ARG A 312 -15.12 5.99 18.90
C ARG A 312 -14.36 6.14 17.58
N LEU A 313 -14.81 7.10 16.77
CA LEU A 313 -14.10 7.49 15.55
C LEU A 313 -12.69 7.97 15.93
N PRO A 314 -11.62 7.40 15.35
CA PRO A 314 -10.26 7.91 15.52
C PRO A 314 -10.08 9.22 14.73
N GLU A 315 -9.09 10.00 15.16
CA GLU A 315 -8.53 11.10 14.37
C GLU A 315 -7.59 10.53 13.30
N ILE A 316 -7.59 11.13 12.10
CA ILE A 316 -6.69 10.75 11.00
C ILE A 316 -5.42 11.59 11.07
N ASN A 317 -4.26 10.97 10.85
CA ASN A 317 -2.96 11.65 10.73
C ASN A 317 -2.66 12.55 11.94
N TYR A 318 -2.69 11.94 13.12
CA TYR A 318 -2.38 12.64 14.35
C TYR A 318 -0.87 12.80 14.49
N VAL A 319 -0.43 14.03 14.78
CA VAL A 319 0.97 14.37 14.91
C VAL A 319 1.28 14.48 16.39
N ILE A 320 2.27 13.74 16.85
CA ILE A 320 2.80 13.86 18.21
C ILE A 320 3.96 14.86 18.13
N GLU A 321 3.67 16.10 18.49
CA GLU A 321 4.68 17.16 18.57
C GLU A 321 5.37 17.13 19.93
N ASN A 322 6.70 17.31 19.94
CA ASN A 322 7.44 17.64 21.15
C ASN A 322 8.00 19.04 21.02
N GLY A 323 7.84 19.86 22.06
CA GLY A 323 8.32 21.25 22.07
C GLY A 323 9.84 21.45 22.02
N THR A 324 10.65 20.42 21.73
CA THR A 324 12.12 20.50 21.72
C THR A 324 12.84 19.61 20.70
N ASP A 325 12.18 18.71 19.96
CA ASP A 325 12.83 17.78 19.01
C ASP A 325 12.23 17.89 17.60
N ASP A 326 13.08 17.88 16.57
CA ASP A 326 12.71 17.89 15.14
C ASP A 326 11.98 16.61 14.67
N LEU A 327 11.79 15.63 15.56
CA LEU A 327 11.19 14.33 15.25
C LEU A 327 9.74 14.27 15.74
N ALA A 328 8.81 14.59 14.84
CA ALA A 328 7.38 14.35 15.03
C ALA A 328 7.02 12.92 14.57
N ALA A 329 6.17 12.23 15.34
CA ALA A 329 5.57 10.96 14.91
C ALA A 329 4.20 11.20 14.27
N HIS A 330 3.94 10.49 13.18
CA HIS A 330 2.64 10.48 12.50
C HIS A 330 1.90 9.19 12.78
N LEU A 331 0.74 9.29 13.42
CA LEU A 331 -0.19 8.17 13.61
C LEU A 331 -1.29 8.24 12.55
N GLU A 332 -1.40 7.22 11.69
CA GLU A 332 -2.48 7.16 10.69
C GLU A 332 -3.86 7.24 11.32
N LEU A 333 -4.05 6.60 12.48
CA LEU A 333 -5.28 6.66 13.29
C LEU A 333 -4.91 6.90 14.76
N ALA A 334 -5.61 7.78 15.45
CA ALA A 334 -5.35 8.07 16.86
C ALA A 334 -6.61 8.24 17.69
N TRP A 335 -6.52 7.88 18.97
CA TRP A 335 -7.48 8.22 20.02
C TRP A 335 -6.75 9.03 21.10
N PRO A 336 -6.62 10.36 20.93
CA PRO A 336 -5.72 11.16 21.77
C PRO A 336 -6.07 11.15 23.25
N LYS A 337 -7.37 11.08 23.60
CA LYS A 337 -7.83 10.95 24.99
C LYS A 337 -7.24 9.74 25.72
N HIS A 338 -6.94 8.68 24.97
CA HIS A 338 -6.40 7.43 25.49
C HIS A 338 -4.91 7.26 25.19
N LYS A 339 -4.27 8.25 24.55
CA LYS A 339 -2.90 8.16 24.01
C LYS A 339 -2.66 6.86 23.24
N PHE A 340 -3.64 6.43 22.45
CA PHE A 340 -3.59 5.21 21.66
C PHE A 340 -3.49 5.55 20.17
N GLY A 341 -2.63 4.84 19.44
CA GLY A 341 -2.34 5.13 18.04
C GLY A 341 -2.15 3.90 17.18
N ILE A 342 -2.41 4.04 15.89
CA ILE A 342 -2.02 3.10 14.86
C ILE A 342 -1.04 3.83 13.95
N ALA A 343 0.12 3.23 13.73
CA ALA A 343 1.07 3.71 12.73
C ALA A 343 1.49 2.60 11.76
N ILE A 344 1.79 3.00 10.52
CA ILE A 344 2.33 2.13 9.46
C ILE A 344 3.85 2.02 9.58
N SER A 345 4.52 3.14 9.85
CA SER A 345 5.99 3.22 9.92
C SER A 345 6.49 2.80 11.30
N GLU A 346 7.51 1.93 11.32
CA GLU A 346 8.18 1.53 12.56
C GLU A 346 8.82 2.70 13.30
N ASN A 347 9.33 3.69 12.55
CA ASN A 347 9.91 4.89 13.14
C ASN A 347 8.84 5.72 13.86
N ASP A 348 7.64 5.85 13.27
CA ASP A 348 6.53 6.54 13.90
C ASP A 348 6.04 5.78 15.14
N LEU A 349 6.01 4.44 15.11
CA LEU A 349 5.70 3.61 16.28
C LEU A 349 6.71 3.81 17.41
N ASP A 350 8.01 3.74 17.12
CA ASP A 350 9.07 3.91 18.12
C ASP A 350 9.04 5.30 18.75
N ILE A 351 8.96 6.35 17.94
CA ILE A 351 8.86 7.73 18.43
C ILE A 351 7.60 7.89 19.29
N ALA A 352 6.43 7.48 18.79
CA ALA A 352 5.17 7.61 19.54
C ALA A 352 5.24 6.89 20.91
N ASN A 353 5.74 5.66 20.94
CA ASN A 353 5.89 4.89 22.17
C ASN A 353 6.89 5.52 23.14
N ARG A 354 8.02 6.07 22.66
CA ARG A 354 8.96 6.84 23.49
C ARG A 354 8.33 8.10 24.10
N HIS A 355 7.33 8.68 23.45
CA HIS A 355 6.56 9.82 23.96
C HIS A 355 5.32 9.44 24.77
N GLY A 356 5.26 8.19 25.27
CA GLY A 356 4.23 7.74 26.20
C GLY A 356 2.87 7.51 25.56
N TRP A 357 2.83 7.32 24.24
CA TRP A 357 1.68 6.73 23.57
C TRP A 357 1.77 5.21 23.60
N HIS A 358 0.63 4.54 23.49
CA HIS A 358 0.55 3.14 23.11
C HIS A 358 0.23 3.09 21.62
N ALA A 359 1.29 3.08 20.80
CA ALA A 359 1.19 3.01 19.35
C ALA A 359 1.51 1.59 18.88
N VAL A 360 0.62 1.01 18.07
CA VAL A 360 0.75 -0.35 17.56
C VAL A 360 0.59 -0.41 16.05
N GLY A 361 1.16 -1.44 15.42
CA GLY A 361 0.97 -1.68 13.99
C GLY A 361 -0.45 -2.19 13.68
N VAL A 362 -0.84 -2.14 12.39
CA VAL A 362 -2.14 -2.65 11.92
C VAL A 362 -2.36 -4.11 12.29
N ASN A 363 -1.37 -4.97 12.08
CA ASN A 363 -1.52 -6.40 12.37
C ASN A 363 -1.65 -6.69 13.86
N GLU A 364 -0.84 -6.04 14.69
CA GLU A 364 -0.90 -6.19 16.15
C GLU A 364 -2.28 -5.79 16.69
N PHE A 365 -2.82 -4.67 16.23
CA PHE A 365 -4.17 -4.25 16.57
C PHE A 365 -5.20 -5.29 16.15
N LEU A 366 -5.16 -5.77 14.91
CA LEU A 366 -6.16 -6.72 14.39
C LEU A 366 -6.14 -8.07 15.11
N GLU A 367 -5.00 -8.51 15.63
CA GLU A 367 -4.90 -9.73 16.43
C GLU A 367 -5.61 -9.59 17.79
N ASN A 368 -5.59 -8.39 18.41
CA ASN A 368 -5.96 -8.22 19.82
C ASN A 368 -6.98 -7.10 20.13
N TYR A 369 -7.56 -6.43 19.13
CA TYR A 369 -8.43 -5.25 19.35
C TYR A 369 -9.62 -5.52 20.29
N LYS A 370 -10.14 -6.75 20.31
CA LYS A 370 -11.27 -7.11 21.17
C LYS A 370 -10.94 -7.01 22.67
N THR A 371 -9.67 -7.19 23.03
CA THR A 371 -9.20 -7.12 24.41
C THR A 371 -8.48 -5.80 24.69
N GLN A 372 -7.69 -5.29 23.74
CA GLN A 372 -6.86 -4.09 23.92
C GLN A 372 -7.62 -2.77 23.76
N ALA A 373 -8.68 -2.75 22.93
CA ALA A 373 -9.33 -1.50 22.51
C ALA A 373 -10.68 -1.24 23.20
N TYR A 374 -11.05 -2.01 24.24
CA TYR A 374 -12.33 -1.82 24.93
C TYR A 374 -12.51 -0.40 25.48
N ASN A 375 -11.42 0.19 26.01
CA ASN A 375 -11.44 1.55 26.56
C ASN A 375 -11.68 2.62 25.50
N LEU A 376 -11.41 2.33 24.22
CA LEU A 376 -11.62 3.27 23.09
C LEU A 376 -13.11 3.43 22.72
N ARG A 377 -14.02 2.69 23.37
CA ARG A 377 -15.47 2.90 23.24
C ARG A 377 -15.97 4.18 23.89
N TYR A 378 -15.23 4.68 24.89
CA TYR A 378 -15.68 5.77 25.75
C TYR A 378 -15.05 7.10 25.36
#